data_AF-A0A4R3QGS6-F1
#
_entry.id   AF-A0A4R3QGS6-F1
#
_cell.length_a   1.000
_cell.length_b   1.000
_cell.length_c   1.000
_cell.angle_alpha   90.00
_cell.angle_beta   90.00
_cell.angle_gamma   90.00
#
_symmetry.space_group_name_H-M   'P 1'
#
loop_
_entity.id
_entity.type
_entity.pdbx_description
1 polymer ?
#
loop_
_entity_poly.entity_id
_entity_poly.type
_entity_poly.pdbx_seq_one_letter_code
_entity_poly.pdbx_strand_id
1 'polypeptide(L)'
;MANIKIDDVFSMSSFDPSKFAESFRDFTEKGAQQSREAYAKMKAAGEDAGKTLEATVQTAQAGTVEIGLKAIDALRINAENSLSHMEALLGVKSIAELVELQTAFLRKQAELTVEQAKSMQETSKQVAEKLAKPTKEAAEKAMASFKVA
;
A
#
# COMPACT_ATOMS: atom_id res chain seq x y z
N MET A 1 -83.06 22.72 -10.50
CA MET A 1 -82.44 23.00 -9.18
C MET A 1 -81.03 22.45 -9.22
N ALA A 2 -80.03 23.32 -9.42
CA ALA A 2 -78.63 22.98 -9.33
C ALA A 2 -78.00 23.96 -8.33
N ASN A 3 -77.42 23.44 -7.27
CA ASN A 3 -76.57 24.20 -6.36
C ASN A 3 -75.31 23.35 -6.17
N ILE A 4 -74.33 23.56 -7.05
CA ILE A 4 -72.98 23.01 -6.89
C ILE A 4 -72.22 24.05 -6.07
N LYS A 5 -71.83 23.68 -4.84
CA LYS A 5 -71.02 24.52 -3.96
C LYS A 5 -69.63 24.71 -4.57
N ILE A 6 -69.29 25.95 -4.90
CA ILE A 6 -68.01 26.37 -5.48
C ILE A 6 -66.92 26.56 -4.40
N ASP A 7 -67.27 26.49 -3.11
CA ASP A 7 -66.36 26.86 -2.02
C ASP A 7 -65.26 25.83 -1.69
N ASP A 8 -65.37 24.57 -2.13
CA ASP A 8 -64.39 23.52 -1.75
C ASP A 8 -63.26 23.30 -2.78
N VAL A 9 -63.31 23.90 -3.96
CA VAL A 9 -62.31 23.67 -5.03
C VAL A 9 -61.07 24.57 -4.89
N PHE A 10 -61.16 25.66 -4.14
CA PHE A 10 -60.05 26.61 -3.95
C PHE A 10 -59.27 26.43 -2.64
N SER A 11 -59.56 25.40 -1.83
CA SER A 11 -58.76 25.09 -0.62
C SER A 11 -57.52 24.22 -0.91
N MET A 12 -57.13 24.04 -2.17
CA MET A 12 -55.89 23.36 -2.50
C MET A 12 -54.70 24.30 -2.22
N SER A 13 -54.11 24.13 -1.04
CA SER A 13 -52.79 24.65 -0.67
C SER A 13 -52.71 26.18 -0.56
N SER A 14 -53.05 26.71 0.61
CA SER A 14 -52.47 27.99 1.05
C SER A 14 -50.95 27.86 1.04
N PHE A 15 -50.33 28.36 -0.03
CA PHE A 15 -48.88 28.51 -0.11
C PHE A 15 -48.50 29.54 0.95
N ASP A 16 -48.11 29.04 2.13
CA ASP A 16 -47.63 29.84 3.25
C ASP A 16 -46.20 30.29 2.94
N PRO A 17 -45.99 31.55 2.50
CA PRO A 17 -44.68 32.00 2.03
C PRO A 17 -43.65 32.01 3.16
N SER A 18 -44.11 32.15 4.41
CA SER A 18 -43.29 32.10 5.62
C SER A 18 -42.71 30.71 5.85
N LYS A 19 -43.53 29.66 5.76
CA LYS A 19 -43.06 28.26 5.89
C LYS A 19 -42.17 27.83 4.74
N PHE A 20 -42.43 28.33 3.54
CA PHE A 20 -41.55 28.13 2.39
C PHE A 20 -40.19 28.82 2.61
N ALA A 21 -40.18 30.06 3.09
CA ALA A 21 -38.96 30.79 3.39
C ALA A 21 -38.14 30.13 4.52
N GLU A 22 -38.78 29.66 5.60
CA GLU A 22 -38.12 28.88 6.65
C GLU A 22 -37.55 27.56 6.12
N SER A 23 -38.32 26.82 5.33
CA SER A 23 -37.86 25.55 4.74
C SER A 23 -36.69 25.77 3.77
N PHE A 24 -36.72 26.86 2.99
CA PHE A 24 -35.63 27.26 2.10
C PHE A 24 -34.39 27.72 2.87
N ARG A 25 -34.58 28.45 3.97
CA ARG A 25 -33.50 28.88 4.87
C ARG A 25 -32.84 27.68 5.53
N ASP A 26 -33.62 26.75 6.08
CA ASP A 26 -33.15 25.53 6.74
C ASP A 26 -32.46 24.58 5.73
N PHE A 27 -32.99 24.49 4.49
CA PHE A 27 -32.34 23.78 3.38
C PHE A 27 -31.02 24.44 2.96
N THR A 28 -30.94 25.77 2.93
CA THR A 28 -29.72 26.51 2.59
C THR A 28 -28.68 26.37 3.69
N GLU A 29 -29.09 26.46 4.96
CA GLU A 29 -28.22 26.35 6.14
C GLU A 29 -27.67 24.93 6.27
N LYS A 30 -28.53 23.91 6.15
CA LYS A 30 -28.11 22.49 6.10
C LYS A 30 -27.34 22.15 4.83
N GLY A 31 -27.75 22.66 3.67
CA GLY A 31 -27.11 22.40 2.39
C GLY A 31 -25.70 23.00 2.33
N ALA A 32 -25.51 24.22 2.85
CA ALA A 32 -24.21 24.84 2.99
C ALA A 32 -23.32 24.10 3.99
N GLN A 33 -23.87 23.66 5.12
CA GLN A 33 -23.14 22.89 6.13
C GLN A 33 -22.74 21.51 5.62
N GLN A 34 -23.64 20.77 4.98
CA GLN A 34 -23.38 19.49 4.33
C GLN A 34 -22.38 19.62 3.19
N SER A 35 -22.46 20.68 2.40
CA SER A 35 -21.48 20.95 1.32
C SER A 35 -20.10 21.25 1.89
N ARG A 36 -20.01 22.00 3.01
CA ARG A 36 -18.75 22.25 3.71
C ARG A 36 -18.17 20.97 4.32
N GLU A 37 -18.99 20.13 4.92
CA GLU A 37 -18.57 18.83 5.48
C GLU A 37 -18.13 17.86 4.37
N ALA A 38 -18.87 17.78 3.26
CA ALA A 38 -18.51 16.99 2.11
C ALA A 38 -17.20 17.49 1.48
N TYR A 39 -17.03 18.80 1.34
CA TYR A 39 -15.79 19.41 0.88
C TYR A 39 -14.62 19.13 1.82
N ALA A 40 -14.82 19.22 3.14
CA ALA A 40 -13.81 18.90 4.13
C ALA A 40 -13.40 17.41 4.09
N LYS A 41 -14.37 16.49 3.94
CA LYS A 41 -14.11 15.06 3.75
C LYS A 41 -13.34 14.78 2.46
N MET A 42 -13.73 15.42 1.35
CA MET A 42 -13.04 15.29 0.06
C MET A 42 -11.61 15.81 0.12
N LYS A 43 -11.40 16.97 0.76
CA LYS A 43 -10.08 17.54 0.98
C LYS A 43 -9.20 16.60 1.83
N ALA A 44 -9.73 16.08 2.93
CA ALA A 44 -9.02 15.14 3.78
C ALA A 44 -8.67 13.84 3.04
N ALA A 45 -9.59 13.29 2.26
CA ALA A 45 -9.35 12.12 1.41
C ALA A 45 -8.26 12.38 0.35
N GLY A 46 -8.23 13.58 -0.24
CA GLY A 46 -7.19 13.98 -1.18
C GLY A 46 -5.80 14.13 -0.54
N GLU A 47 -5.73 14.73 0.65
CA GLU A 47 -4.49 14.83 1.43
C GLU A 47 -3.97 13.46 1.87
N ASP A 48 -4.85 12.56 2.30
CA ASP A 48 -4.51 11.19 2.66
C ASP A 48 -4.02 10.39 1.45
N ALA A 49 -4.70 10.49 0.29
CA ALA A 49 -4.27 9.84 -0.94
C ALA A 49 -2.88 10.34 -1.40
N GLY A 50 -2.62 11.64 -1.28
CA GLY A 50 -1.31 12.23 -1.57
C GLY A 50 -0.20 11.66 -0.67
N LYS A 51 -0.45 11.58 0.65
CA LYS A 51 0.49 10.96 1.60
C LYS A 51 0.74 9.49 1.31
N THR A 52 -0.30 8.73 0.95
CA THR A 52 -0.17 7.32 0.56
C THR A 52 0.69 7.15 -0.69
N LEU A 53 0.55 8.04 -1.68
CA LEU A 53 1.40 8.03 -2.88
C LEU A 53 2.84 8.34 -2.55
N GLU A 54 3.10 9.38 -1.75
CA GLU A 54 4.46 9.74 -1.32
C GLU A 54 5.13 8.60 -0.55
N ALA A 55 4.42 8.00 0.40
CA ALA A 55 4.91 6.84 1.16
C ALA A 55 5.19 5.63 0.25
N THR A 56 4.37 5.41 -0.78
CA THR A 56 4.58 4.33 -1.75
C THR A 56 5.85 4.55 -2.57
N VAL A 57 6.09 5.79 -3.03
CA VAL A 57 7.31 6.13 -3.80
C VAL A 57 8.56 5.98 -2.96
N GLN A 58 8.56 6.48 -1.72
CA GLN A 58 9.68 6.31 -0.79
C GLN A 58 9.94 4.83 -0.49
N THR A 59 8.89 4.04 -0.29
CA THR A 59 9.00 2.59 -0.05
C THR A 59 9.52 1.83 -1.27
N ALA A 60 9.10 2.21 -2.47
CA ALA A 60 9.62 1.65 -3.72
C ALA A 60 11.12 1.93 -3.88
N GLN A 61 11.56 3.16 -3.58
CA GLN A 61 12.98 3.51 -3.59
C GLN A 61 13.77 2.72 -2.53
N ALA A 62 13.24 2.57 -1.32
CA ALA A 62 13.89 1.76 -0.28
C ALA A 62 14.00 0.28 -0.71
N GLY A 63 12.97 -0.26 -1.37
CA GLY A 63 12.98 -1.63 -1.87
C GLY A 63 14.01 -1.90 -2.97
N THR A 64 14.25 -0.95 -3.87
CA THR A 64 15.29 -1.10 -4.91
C THR A 64 16.71 -1.08 -4.30
N VAL A 65 16.94 -0.24 -3.29
CA VAL A 65 18.21 -0.24 -2.54
C VAL A 65 18.41 -1.57 -1.81
N GLU A 66 17.38 -2.10 -1.16
CA GLU A 66 17.43 -3.37 -0.43
C GLU A 66 17.78 -4.56 -1.35
N ILE A 67 17.17 -4.62 -2.54
CA ILE A 67 17.50 -5.61 -3.57
C ILE A 67 18.93 -5.42 -4.08
N GLY A 68 19.36 -4.18 -4.32
CA GLY A 68 20.71 -3.85 -4.77
C GLY A 68 21.80 -4.28 -3.76
N LEU A 69 21.56 -4.04 -2.47
CA LEU A 69 22.44 -4.51 -1.40
C LEU A 69 22.52 -6.04 -1.38
N LYS A 70 21.40 -6.74 -1.59
CA LYS A 70 21.38 -8.21 -1.66
C LYS A 70 22.22 -8.78 -2.81
N ALA A 71 22.17 -8.11 -3.96
CA ALA A 71 23.01 -8.46 -5.10
C ALA A 71 24.51 -8.26 -4.80
N ILE A 72 24.86 -7.16 -4.13
CA ILE A 72 26.25 -6.88 -3.71
C ILE A 72 26.73 -7.94 -2.72
N ASP A 73 25.91 -8.33 -1.74
CA ASP A 73 26.25 -9.39 -0.79
C ASP A 73 26.50 -10.73 -1.50
N ALA A 74 25.65 -11.10 -2.48
CA ALA A 74 25.84 -12.30 -3.26
C ALA A 74 27.17 -12.29 -4.05
N LEU A 75 27.55 -11.14 -4.63
CA LEU A 75 28.84 -10.97 -5.29
C LEU A 75 30.01 -11.14 -4.32
N ARG A 76 29.93 -10.53 -3.13
CA ARG A 76 30.97 -10.67 -2.08
C ARG A 76 31.13 -12.13 -1.66
N ILE A 77 30.04 -12.80 -1.32
CA ILE A 77 30.05 -14.20 -0.88
C ILE A 77 30.65 -15.13 -1.95
N ASN A 78 30.27 -14.93 -3.21
CA ASN A 78 30.81 -15.72 -4.32
C ASN A 78 32.31 -15.46 -4.50
N ALA A 79 32.76 -14.21 -4.43
CA ALA A 79 34.17 -13.86 -4.53
C ALA A 79 35.00 -14.47 -3.40
N GLU A 80 34.53 -14.36 -2.15
CA GLU A 80 35.17 -14.99 -0.99
C GLU A 80 35.24 -16.51 -1.15
N ASN A 81 34.15 -17.15 -1.59
CA ASN A 81 34.15 -18.60 -1.81
C ASN A 81 35.13 -19.04 -2.90
N SER A 82 35.21 -18.30 -4.01
CA SER A 82 36.17 -18.57 -5.09
C SER A 82 37.62 -18.36 -4.65
N LEU A 83 37.92 -17.28 -3.93
CA LEU A 83 39.27 -16.99 -3.43
C LEU A 83 39.72 -18.05 -2.42
N SER A 84 38.87 -18.41 -1.46
CA SER A 84 39.19 -19.47 -0.49
C SER A 84 39.39 -20.83 -1.16
N HIS A 85 38.64 -21.14 -2.22
CA HIS A 85 38.85 -22.36 -3.00
C HIS A 85 40.18 -22.34 -3.74
N MET A 86 40.54 -21.21 -4.36
CA MET A 86 41.85 -21.02 -5.00
C MET A 86 43.01 -21.16 -4.00
N GLU A 87 42.90 -20.55 -2.82
CA GLU A 87 43.90 -20.67 -1.76
C GLU A 87 44.07 -22.13 -1.32
N ALA A 88 42.96 -22.83 -1.13
CA ALA A 88 42.98 -24.25 -0.77
C ALA A 88 43.59 -25.13 -1.89
N LEU A 89 43.34 -24.80 -3.17
CA LEU A 89 43.93 -25.52 -4.31
C LEU A 89 45.47 -25.43 -4.32
N LEU A 90 46.04 -24.29 -3.92
CA LEU A 90 47.50 -24.11 -3.82
C LEU A 90 48.13 -24.97 -2.72
N GLY A 91 47.35 -25.38 -1.71
CA GLY A 91 47.79 -26.19 -0.58
C GLY A 91 47.68 -27.71 -0.77
N VAL A 92 47.07 -28.17 -1.87
CA VAL A 92 46.82 -29.60 -2.13
C VAL A 92 48.12 -30.34 -2.42
N LYS A 93 48.34 -31.49 -1.77
CA LYS A 93 49.54 -32.34 -1.91
C LYS A 93 49.23 -33.72 -2.49
N SER A 94 47.96 -34.08 -2.63
CA SER A 94 47.53 -35.38 -3.15
C SER A 94 46.21 -35.32 -3.93
N ILE A 95 45.96 -36.35 -4.75
CA ILE A 95 44.68 -36.49 -5.48
C ILE A 95 43.50 -36.66 -4.52
N ALA A 96 43.70 -37.33 -3.39
CA ALA A 96 42.65 -37.50 -2.37
C ALA A 96 42.21 -36.15 -1.79
N GLU A 97 43.17 -35.31 -1.40
CA GLU A 97 42.90 -33.93 -0.93
C GLU A 97 42.24 -33.07 -2.02
N LEU A 98 42.62 -33.25 -3.30
CA LEU A 98 41.97 -32.56 -4.41
C LEU A 98 40.48 -32.94 -4.55
N VAL A 99 40.17 -34.24 -4.49
CA VAL A 99 38.79 -34.75 -4.59
C VAL A 99 37.94 -34.28 -3.41
N GLU A 100 38.50 -34.29 -2.21
CA GLU A 100 37.84 -33.76 -1.01
C GLU A 100 37.55 -32.27 -1.17
N LEU A 101 38.53 -31.48 -1.61
CA LEU A 101 38.38 -30.05 -1.84
C LEU A 101 37.32 -29.73 -2.90
N GLN A 102 37.32 -30.45 -4.03
CA GLN A 102 36.33 -30.24 -5.09
C GLN A 102 34.92 -30.62 -4.63
N THR A 103 34.79 -31.72 -3.89
CA THR A 103 33.50 -32.16 -3.33
C THR A 103 32.97 -31.17 -2.30
N ALA A 104 33.85 -30.65 -1.43
CA ALA A 104 33.50 -29.61 -0.46
C ALA A 104 33.05 -28.31 -1.15
N PHE A 105 33.76 -27.89 -2.20
CA PHE A 105 33.39 -26.71 -2.99
C PHE A 105 32.02 -26.87 -3.66
N LEU A 106 31.73 -28.03 -4.27
CA LEU A 106 30.42 -28.31 -4.87
C LEU A 106 29.29 -28.30 -3.84
N ARG A 107 29.51 -28.92 -2.67
CA ARG A 107 28.53 -28.87 -1.56
C ARG A 107 28.26 -27.43 -1.14
N LYS A 108 29.31 -26.64 -0.93
CA LYS A 108 29.19 -25.24 -0.53
C LYS A 108 28.50 -24.40 -1.60
N GLN A 109 28.76 -24.63 -2.89
CA GLN A 109 28.03 -23.97 -3.97
C GLN A 109 26.53 -24.31 -3.96
N ALA A 110 26.15 -25.55 -3.64
CA ALA A 110 24.75 -25.93 -3.51
C ALA A 110 24.08 -25.23 -2.30
N GLU A 111 24.76 -25.20 -1.16
CA GLU A 111 24.30 -24.49 0.05
C GLU A 111 24.09 -22.99 -0.24
N LEU A 112 25.09 -22.33 -0.83
CA LEU A 112 25.02 -20.92 -1.20
C LEU A 112 23.89 -20.62 -2.17
N THR A 113 23.66 -21.49 -3.16
CA THR A 113 22.57 -21.31 -4.13
C THR A 113 21.21 -21.34 -3.44
N VAL A 114 21.00 -22.30 -2.55
CA VAL A 114 19.75 -22.43 -1.78
C VAL A 114 19.56 -21.24 -0.84
N GLU A 115 20.63 -20.80 -0.16
CA GLU A 115 20.58 -19.67 0.75
C GLU A 115 20.30 -18.35 0.02
N GLN A 116 21.01 -18.08 -1.07
CA GLN A 116 20.77 -16.90 -1.91
C GLN A 116 19.34 -16.89 -2.46
N ALA A 117 18.82 -18.03 -2.93
CA ALA A 117 17.45 -18.13 -3.41
C ALA A 117 16.41 -17.83 -2.31
N LYS A 118 16.57 -18.43 -1.12
CA LYS A 118 15.70 -18.15 0.04
C LYS A 118 15.76 -16.68 0.44
N SER A 119 16.96 -16.11 0.50
CA SER A 119 17.14 -14.74 0.94
C SER A 119 16.59 -13.72 -0.06
N MET A 120 16.70 -14.00 -1.36
CA MET A 120 16.05 -13.23 -2.42
C MET A 120 14.52 -13.32 -2.36
N GLN A 121 13.98 -14.52 -2.13
CA GLN A 121 12.55 -14.73 -1.94
C GLN A 121 12.03 -13.92 -0.75
N GLU A 122 12.72 -13.99 0.39
CA GLU A 122 12.35 -13.28 1.61
C GLU A 122 12.40 -11.76 1.42
N THR A 123 13.49 -11.26 0.83
CA THR A 123 13.63 -9.82 0.50
C THR A 123 12.49 -9.36 -0.42
N SER A 124 12.17 -10.13 -1.45
CA SER A 124 11.07 -9.80 -2.38
C SER A 124 9.72 -9.77 -1.68
N LYS A 125 9.46 -10.74 -0.78
CA LYS A 125 8.24 -10.77 0.04
C LYS A 125 8.15 -9.54 0.94
N GLN A 126 9.25 -9.19 1.63
CA GLN A 126 9.30 -8.02 2.51
C GLN A 126 9.07 -6.72 1.73
N VAL A 127 9.69 -6.56 0.56
CA VAL A 127 9.46 -5.39 -0.32
C VAL A 127 8.00 -5.32 -0.75
N ALA A 128 7.40 -6.43 -1.17
CA ALA A 128 5.99 -6.49 -1.53
C ALA A 128 5.06 -6.14 -0.36
N GLU A 129 5.34 -6.64 0.84
CA GLU A 129 4.59 -6.32 2.06
C GLU A 129 4.72 -4.83 2.42
N LYS A 130 5.93 -4.27 2.38
CA LYS A 130 6.17 -2.85 2.63
C LYS A 130 5.40 -1.99 1.62
N LEU A 131 5.39 -2.35 0.33
CA LEU A 131 4.64 -1.64 -0.71
C LEU A 131 3.11 -1.72 -0.54
N ALA A 132 2.60 -2.85 -0.04
CA ALA A 132 1.16 -3.02 0.19
C ALA A 132 0.65 -2.31 1.46
N LYS A 133 1.55 -1.96 2.38
CA LYS A 133 1.20 -1.42 3.71
C LYS A 133 0.48 -0.05 3.66
N PRO A 134 0.95 0.97 2.92
CA PRO A 134 0.26 2.26 2.84
C PRO A 134 -1.17 2.15 2.29
N THR A 135 -1.37 1.26 1.31
CA THR A 135 -2.70 1.01 0.71
C THR A 135 -3.63 0.30 1.69
N LYS A 136 -3.13 -0.68 2.47
CA LYS A 136 -3.91 -1.33 3.52
C LYS A 136 -4.33 -0.34 4.61
N GLU A 137 -3.40 0.48 5.08
CA GLU A 137 -3.66 1.51 6.10
C GLU A 137 -4.69 2.53 5.61
N ALA A 138 -4.60 2.97 4.35
CA ALA A 138 -5.60 3.86 3.75
C ALA A 138 -6.99 3.20 3.65
N ALA A 139 -7.06 1.92 3.27
CA ALA A 139 -8.32 1.17 3.20
C ALA A 139 -8.96 0.96 4.58
N GLU A 140 -8.16 0.63 5.59
CA GLU A 140 -8.62 0.50 6.99
C GLU A 140 -9.17 1.83 7.52
N LYS A 141 -8.47 2.95 7.23
CA LYS A 141 -8.92 4.30 7.60
C LYS A 141 -10.24 4.67 6.92
N ALA A 142 -10.38 4.36 5.63
CA ALA A 142 -11.63 4.58 4.90
C ALA A 142 -12.79 3.76 5.48
N MET A 143 -12.59 2.47 5.76
CA MET A 143 -13.61 1.62 6.41
C MET A 143 -13.99 2.11 7.81
N ALA A 144 -13.01 2.56 8.61
CA ALA A 144 -13.27 3.12 9.93
C ALA A 144 -14.10 4.42 9.84
N SER A 145 -13.81 5.29 8.88
CA SER A 145 -14.58 6.53 8.66
C SER A 145 -16.02 6.29 8.24
N PHE A 146 -16.30 5.17 7.55
CA PHE A 146 -17.66 4.75 7.18
C PHE A 146 -18.45 4.10 8.31
N LYS A 147 -17.77 3.52 9.31
CA LYS A 147 -18.41 2.85 10.45
C LYS A 147 -18.77 3.80 11.60
N VAL A 148 -18.20 5.01 11.58
CA VAL A 148 -18.44 6.09 12.56
C VAL A 148 -19.48 7.10 12.04
N ALA A 149 -19.84 7.04 10.75
CA ALA A 149 -20.93 7.80 10.13
C ALA A 149 -22.25 7.02 10.19
#